data_AF-A0A553RMM8-F1
#
_entry.id   AF-A0A553RMM8-F1
#
_cell.length_a   1.000
_cell.length_b   1.000
_cell.length_c   1.000
_cell.angle_alpha   90.00
_cell.angle_beta   90.00
_cell.angle_gamma   90.00
#
_symmetry.space_group_name_H-M   'P 1'
#
loop_
_entity.id
_entity.type
_entity.pdbx_description
1 polymer ?
#
loop_
_entity_poly.entity_id
_entity_poly.type
_entity_poly.pdbx_seq_one_letter_code
_entity_poly.pdbx_strand_id
1 'polypeptide(L)' 'MASCVSGCSPVMRFCQKLNRLKTLEDDVMATSLKRCLSTVDLALLGVGGMVGSGLYVLTGTVAKDTAGPA' A
#
# COMPACT_ATOMS: atom_id res chain seq x y z
N MET A 1 -7.19 9.72 -20.82
CA MET A 1 -8.06 8.55 -20.50
C MET A 1 -8.38 8.64 -19.02
N ALA A 2 -9.47 9.32 -18.66
CA ALA A 2 -10.83 8.80 -18.68
C ALA A 2 -11.03 7.75 -17.58
N SER A 3 -11.43 8.22 -16.41
CA SER A 3 -12.25 7.45 -15.48
C SER A 3 -13.15 8.44 -14.75
N CYS A 4 -14.26 8.76 -15.41
CA CYS A 4 -15.45 9.24 -14.72
C CYS A 4 -15.86 8.15 -13.71
N VAL A 5 -15.46 8.30 -12.44
CA VAL A 5 -16.06 7.53 -11.35
C VAL A 5 -17.26 8.32 -10.85
N SER A 6 -18.42 8.00 -11.43
CA SER A 6 -19.73 8.39 -10.93
C SER A 6 -19.97 7.67 -9.60
N GLY A 7 -19.53 8.29 -8.50
CA GLY A 7 -19.59 7.73 -7.17
C GLY A 7 -18.60 8.44 -6.25
N CYS A 8 -19.02 9.57 -5.69
CA CYS A 8 -18.24 10.37 -4.74
C CYS A 8 -17.97 9.53 -3.47
N SER A 9 -16.88 8.77 -3.47
CA SER A 9 -16.49 7.82 -2.43
C SER A 9 -15.29 8.35 -1.63
N PRO A 10 -15.21 8.06 -0.31
CA PRO A 10 -14.15 8.56 0.58
C PRO A 10 -12.72 8.25 0.10
N VAL A 11 -12.55 7.21 -0.73
CA VAL A 11 -11.27 6.80 -1.34
C VAL A 11 -10.62 7.93 -2.16
N MET A 12 -11.39 8.69 -2.96
CA MET A 12 -10.82 9.77 -3.78
C MET A 12 -10.25 10.91 -2.93
N ARG A 13 -10.94 11.28 -1.83
CA ARG A 13 -10.42 12.28 -0.88
C ARG A 13 -9.18 11.79 -0.14
N PHE A 14 -9.13 10.50 0.20
CA PHE A 14 -7.97 9.88 0.83
C PHE A 14 -6.76 9.83 -0.11
N CYS A 15 -6.93 9.37 -1.35
CA CYS A 15 -5.87 9.37 -2.36
C CYS A 15 -5.35 10.78 -2.66
N GLN A 16 -6.22 11.80 -2.67
CA GLN A 16 -5.81 13.19 -2.84
C GLN A 16 -4.97 13.72 -1.66
N LYS A 17 -5.25 13.27 -0.42
CA LYS A 17 -4.43 13.59 0.77
C LYS A 17 -3.09 12.86 0.79
N LEU A 18 -3.00 11.67 0.19
CA LEU A 18 -1.75 10.93 0.03
C LEU A 18 -0.85 11.48 -1.09
N ASN A 19 -1.37 12.36 -1.96
CA ASN A 19 -0.66 12.87 -3.12
C ASN A 19 0.23 14.10 -2.82
N ARG A 20 0.64 14.33 -1.55
CA ARG A 20 1.65 15.33 -1.22
C ARG A 20 3.04 14.77 -1.54
N LEU A 21 3.30 14.58 -2.84
CA LEU A 21 4.57 14.07 -3.35
C LEU A 21 5.59 15.20 -3.41
N LYS A 22 6.82 14.95 -2.97
CA LYS A 22 7.95 15.83 -3.28
C LYS A 22 8.33 15.60 -4.74
N THR A 23 8.49 16.67 -5.52
CA THR A 23 9.12 16.60 -6.85
C THR A 23 10.52 16.06 -6.66
N LEU A 24 10.82 14.92 -7.27
CA LEU A 24 12.16 14.36 -7.28
C LEU A 24 12.86 14.80 -8.55
N GLU A 25 14.08 15.30 -8.40
CA GLU A 25 15.03 15.61 -9.45
C GLU A 25 15.47 14.29 -10.14
N ASP A 26 15.21 14.18 -11.44
CA ASP A 26 15.19 12.93 -12.21
C ASP A 26 16.55 12.20 -12.31
N ASP A 27 17.67 12.89 -12.05
CA ASP A 27 19.02 12.38 -12.34
C ASP A 27 19.55 11.32 -11.35
N VAL A 28 19.01 11.23 -10.12
CA VAL A 28 19.57 10.33 -9.08
C VAL A 28 19.00 8.90 -9.15
N MET A 29 17.96 8.65 -9.95
CA MET A 29 17.20 7.38 -9.97
C MET A 29 17.44 6.53 -11.23
N ALA A 30 18.57 6.69 -11.91
CA ALA A 30 18.92 5.89 -13.09
C ALA A 30 19.27 4.44 -12.69
N THR A 31 18.30 3.54 -12.82
CA THR A 31 18.50 2.09 -12.63
C THR A 31 18.26 1.36 -13.96
N SER A 32 18.85 0.18 -14.14
CA SER A 32 18.73 -0.64 -15.36
C SER A 32 17.30 -1.21 -15.58
N LEU A 33 16.39 -1.08 -14.62
CA LEU A 33 15.03 -1.61 -14.69
C LEU A 33 14.05 -0.62 -15.32
N LYS A 34 13.14 -1.12 -16.18
CA LYS A 34 12.03 -0.32 -16.72
C LYS A 34 11.02 0.00 -15.62
N ARG A 35 10.77 1.29 -15.36
CA ARG A 35 9.72 1.75 -14.42
C ARG A 35 8.31 1.58 -15.01
N CYS A 36 7.86 0.33 -15.14
CA CYS A 36 6.53 0.00 -15.66
C CYS A 36 5.45 -0.13 -14.57
N LEU A 37 5.83 -0.08 -13.30
CA LEU A 37 4.94 -0.33 -12.17
C LEU A 37 4.33 0.99 -11.65
N SER A 38 3.01 1.02 -11.46
CA SER A 38 2.32 2.20 -10.91
C SER A 38 2.54 2.31 -9.39
N THR A 39 2.30 3.48 -8.80
CA THR A 39 2.39 3.68 -7.34
C THR A 39 1.44 2.77 -6.57
N VAL A 40 0.27 2.48 -7.15
CA VAL A 40 -0.70 1.53 -6.59
C VAL A 40 -0.17 0.12 -6.63
N ASP A 41 0.47 -0.28 -7.74
CA ASP A 41 1.05 -1.63 -7.89
C ASP A 41 2.19 -1.85 -6.90
N LEU A 42 3.08 -0.86 -6.71
CA LEU A 42 4.12 -0.91 -5.68
C LEU A 42 3.53 -1.04 -4.26
N ALA A 43 2.47 -0.27 -3.96
CA ALA A 43 1.82 -0.31 -2.66
C ALA A 43 1.17 -1.70 -2.40
N LEU A 44 0.49 -2.25 -3.41
CA LEU A 44 -0.12 -3.58 -3.32
C LEU A 44 0.93 -4.69 -3.21
N LEU A 45 2.06 -4.57 -3.90
CA LEU A 45 3.20 -5.47 -3.77
C LEU A 45 3.74 -5.45 -2.33
N GLY A 46 3.90 -4.24 -1.75
CA GLY A 46 4.32 -4.09 -0.36
C GLY A 46 3.34 -4.71 0.65
N VAL A 47 2.04 -4.44 0.49
CA VAL A 47 0.99 -5.03 1.35
C VAL A 47 0.97 -6.56 1.21
N GLY A 48 1.03 -7.08 -0.01
CA GLY A 48 1.08 -8.53 -0.25
C GLY A 48 2.30 -9.20 0.38
N GLY A 49 3.45 -8.51 0.43
CA GLY A 49 4.65 -9.00 1.12
C GLY A 49 4.53 -9.01 2.65
N MET A 50 3.72 -8.12 3.23
CA MET A 50 3.47 -8.09 4.68
C MET A 50 2.41 -9.10 5.13
N VAL A 51 1.42 -9.39 4.27
CA VAL A 51 0.37 -10.37 4.57
C VAL A 51 0.94 -11.78 4.37
N GLY A 52 1.52 -12.32 5.44
CA GLY A 52 2.13 -13.64 5.46
C GLY A 52 1.42 -14.64 6.39
N SER A 53 2.06 -15.80 6.58
CA SER A 53 1.59 -16.84 7.52
C SER A 53 1.42 -16.35 8.95
N GLY A 54 2.14 -15.29 9.35
CA GLY A 54 2.03 -14.70 10.68
C GLY A 54 0.62 -14.21 11.03
N LEU A 55 -0.14 -13.67 10.07
CA LEU A 55 -1.52 -13.21 10.31
C LEU A 55 -2.47 -14.37 10.66
N TYR A 56 -2.19 -15.58 10.16
CA TYR A 56 -3.07 -16.74 10.37
C TYR A 56 -2.58 -17.65 11.50
N VAL A 57 -1.26 -17.77 11.67
CA VAL A 57 -0.65 -18.70 12.62
C VAL A 57 -0.32 -18.04 13.95
N LEU A 58 0.28 -16.84 13.93
CA LEU A 58 0.75 -16.19 15.15
C LEU A 58 -0.36 -15.42 15.87
N THR A 59 -1.37 -14.94 15.14
CA THR A 59 -2.45 -14.15 15.74
C THR A 59 -3.23 -14.95 16.81
N GLY A 60 -3.44 -16.25 16.62
CA GLY A 60 -4.13 -17.09 17.61
C GLY A 60 -3.32 -17.31 18.88
N THR A 61 -2.03 -17.62 18.76
CA THR A 61 -1.12 -17.81 19.90
C THR A 61 -0.91 -16.51 20.66
N VAL A 62 -0.71 -15.39 19.98
CA VAL A 62 -0.57 -14.08 20.64
C VAL A 62 -1.88 -13.69 21.34
N ALA A 63 -3.04 -13.89 20.70
CA ALA A 63 -4.33 -13.60 21.32
C ALA A 63 -4.60 -14.47 22.56
N LYS A 64 -4.17 -15.73 22.57
CA LYS A 64 -4.38 -16.64 23.70
C LYS A 64 -3.38 -16.44 24.84
N ASP A 65 -2.09 -16.39 24.50
CA ASP A 65 -1.01 -16.56 25.47
C ASP A 65 -0.32 -15.24 25.84
N THR A 66 -0.57 -14.15 25.12
CA THR A 66 0.09 -12.85 25.35
C THR A 66 -0.90 -11.71 25.58
N ALA A 67 -1.84 -11.49 24.67
CA ALA A 67 -2.75 -10.35 24.73
C ALA A 67 -4.06 -10.67 25.48
N GLY A 68 -4.60 -11.88 25.34
CA GLY A 68 -5.91 -12.26 25.86
C GLY A 68 -7.07 -11.55 25.14
N PRO A 69 -8.28 -12.12 25.11
CA PRO A 69 -9.48 -11.30 25.02
C PRO A 69 -9.65 -10.57 26.36
N ALA A 70 -9.95 -9.28 26.31
CA ALA A 70 -10.19 -8.47 27.50
C ALA A 70 -11.26 -9.07 28.42
#